data_AF-A0A2S3U0V6-F1
#
_entry.id   AF-A0A2S3U0V6-F1
#
_cell.length_a   1.000
_cell.length_b   1.000
_cell.length_c   1.000
_cell.angle_alpha   90.00
_cell.angle_beta   90.00
_cell.angle_gamma   90.00
#
_symmetry.space_group_name_H-M   'P 1'
#
loop_
_entity.id
_entity.type
_entity.pdbx_description
1 polymer ?
#
loop_
_entity_poly.entity_id
_entity_poly.type
_entity_poly.pdbx_seq_one_letter_code
_entity_poly.pdbx_strand_id
1 'polypeptide(L)'
;MSNRFFIDSGMFSHTSHQDEVRGITKLELATSLALRIAHILGLDGFLGVQEKLGRLTANLELIKGTITRSEDNGHLDEFGIYTPSLQALQAVRSTLPEYYDEALRVTQHLAAGSIVGVPSLRNLTAIMRQSSTRHSRRTEPPLKPARAC
;
A
#
# COMPACT_ATOMS: atom_id res chain seq x y z
N MET A 1 -18.20 35.44 5.88
CA MET A 1 -18.74 34.95 4.59
C MET A 1 -17.90 33.84 3.93
N SER A 2 -16.65 33.55 4.33
CA SER A 2 -15.82 32.53 3.63
C SER A 2 -16.29 31.07 3.80
N ASN A 3 -16.62 30.63 5.03
CA ASN A 3 -16.97 29.21 5.26
C ASN A 3 -18.40 28.84 4.85
N ARG A 4 -19.31 29.82 4.79
CA ARG A 4 -20.72 29.61 4.45
C ARG A 4 -20.88 29.14 3.00
N PHE A 5 -20.05 29.67 2.10
CA PHE A 5 -19.99 29.27 0.69
C PHE A 5 -19.85 27.75 0.51
N PHE A 6 -19.02 27.07 1.31
CA PHE A 6 -18.80 25.62 1.18
C PHE A 6 -20.02 24.78 1.57
N ILE A 7 -20.86 25.29 2.46
CA ILE A 7 -22.08 24.63 2.90
C ILE A 7 -23.18 24.88 1.87
N ASP A 8 -23.39 26.14 1.50
CA ASP A 8 -24.47 26.56 0.61
C ASP A 8 -24.27 26.02 -0.83
N SER A 9 -23.02 25.82 -1.27
CA SER A 9 -22.71 25.28 -2.60
C SER A 9 -22.70 23.75 -2.69
N GLY A 10 -22.88 23.03 -1.58
CA GLY A 10 -22.71 21.56 -1.55
C GLY A 10 -21.27 21.09 -1.79
N MET A 11 -20.32 22.00 -2.04
CA MET A 11 -18.93 21.69 -2.39
C MET A 11 -18.27 20.78 -1.37
N PHE A 12 -18.55 20.99 -0.07
CA PHE A 12 -17.98 20.17 0.99
C PHE A 12 -18.31 18.68 0.84
N SER A 13 -19.54 18.32 0.46
CA SER A 13 -19.94 16.92 0.31
C SER A 13 -19.23 16.27 -0.88
N HIS A 14 -19.11 16.98 -2.00
CA HIS A 14 -18.46 16.47 -3.20
C HIS A 14 -16.94 16.35 -3.04
N THR A 15 -16.28 17.35 -2.44
CA THR A 15 -14.84 17.26 -2.16
C THR A 15 -14.56 16.18 -1.13
N SER A 16 -15.43 16.03 -0.12
CA SER A 16 -15.34 14.93 0.83
C SER A 16 -15.38 13.58 0.12
N HIS A 17 -16.36 13.34 -0.75
CA HIS A 17 -16.46 12.09 -1.49
C HIS A 17 -15.20 11.81 -2.33
N GLN A 18 -14.70 12.82 -3.05
CA GLN A 18 -13.47 12.70 -3.84
C GLN A 18 -12.24 12.37 -2.97
N ASP A 19 -12.10 13.03 -1.82
CA ASP A 19 -11.01 12.81 -0.88
C ASP A 19 -11.04 11.39 -0.32
N GLU A 20 -12.24 10.88 0.03
CA GLU A 20 -12.42 9.53 0.57
C GLU A 20 -12.19 8.45 -0.50
N VAL A 21 -12.61 8.66 -1.76
CA VAL A 21 -12.30 7.75 -2.88
C VAL A 21 -10.79 7.65 -3.10
N ARG A 22 -10.07 8.79 -3.09
CA ARG A 22 -8.60 8.79 -3.13
C ARG A 22 -8.01 8.07 -1.92
N GLY A 23 -8.66 8.19 -0.76
CA GLY A 23 -8.33 7.47 0.46
C GLY A 23 -8.38 5.95 0.29
N ILE A 24 -9.44 5.40 -0.35
CA ILE A 24 -9.54 3.96 -0.68
C ILE A 24 -8.30 3.53 -1.44
N THR A 25 -7.95 4.23 -2.52
CA THR A 25 -6.82 3.83 -3.39
C THR A 25 -5.51 3.75 -2.59
N LYS A 26 -5.29 4.68 -1.65
CA LYS A 26 -4.10 4.66 -0.78
C LYS A 26 -4.11 3.49 0.18
N LEU A 27 -5.25 3.22 0.83
CA LEU A 27 -5.39 2.11 1.76
C LEU A 27 -5.27 0.76 1.05
N GLU A 28 -5.84 0.63 -0.15
CA GLU A 28 -5.73 -0.55 -1.00
C GLU A 28 -4.29 -0.82 -1.41
N LEU A 29 -3.56 0.22 -1.82
CA LEU A 29 -2.14 0.12 -2.14
C LEU A 29 -1.32 -0.36 -0.94
N ALA A 30 -1.52 0.26 0.24
CA ALA A 30 -0.78 -0.09 1.45
C ALA A 30 -1.10 -1.52 1.92
N THR A 31 -2.38 -1.92 1.90
CA THR A 31 -2.83 -3.27 2.26
C THR A 31 -2.26 -4.32 1.30
N SER A 32 -2.33 -4.05 0.00
CA SER A 32 -1.79 -4.95 -1.03
C SER A 32 -0.28 -5.07 -0.96
N LEU A 33 0.42 -3.99 -0.58
CA LEU A 33 1.86 -4.01 -0.35
C LEU A 33 2.22 -4.92 0.84
N ALA A 34 1.50 -4.81 1.96
CA ALA A 34 1.70 -5.67 3.12
C ALA A 34 1.52 -7.16 2.76
N LEU A 35 0.43 -7.48 2.06
CA LEU A 35 0.14 -8.83 1.54
C LEU A 35 1.27 -9.34 0.65
N ARG A 36 1.74 -8.50 -0.28
CA ARG A 36 2.80 -8.88 -1.23
C ARG A 36 4.14 -9.11 -0.54
N ILE A 37 4.49 -8.29 0.45
CA ILE A 37 5.72 -8.47 1.24
C ILE A 37 5.66 -9.76 2.04
N ALA A 38 4.54 -10.03 2.73
CA ALA A 38 4.37 -11.26 3.48
C ALA A 38 4.56 -12.50 2.59
N HIS A 39 3.97 -12.49 1.39
CA HIS A 39 4.09 -13.58 0.44
C HIS A 39 5.53 -13.76 -0.09
N ILE A 40 6.19 -12.68 -0.52
CA ILE A 40 7.57 -12.76 -1.05
C ILE A 40 8.57 -13.25 0.00
N LEU A 41 8.36 -12.86 1.26
CA LEU A 41 9.23 -13.25 2.37
C LEU A 41 8.83 -14.59 3.01
N GLY A 42 7.77 -15.25 2.53
CA GLY A 42 7.29 -16.53 3.06
C GLY A 42 6.75 -16.43 4.50
N LEU A 43 6.17 -15.28 4.86
CA LEU A 43 5.63 -14.99 6.20
C LEU A 43 4.12 -15.29 6.31
N ASP A 44 3.45 -15.57 5.20
CA ASP A 44 2.00 -15.80 5.11
C ASP A 44 1.53 -17.10 5.79
N GLY A 45 2.43 -18.01 6.15
CA GLY A 45 2.13 -19.21 6.95
C GLY A 45 2.01 -18.97 8.47
N PHE A 46 2.46 -17.82 8.99
CA PHE A 46 2.41 -17.54 10.42
C PHE A 46 1.05 -16.97 10.83
N LEU A 47 0.38 -17.59 11.81
CA LEU A 47 -0.96 -17.18 12.25
C LEU A 47 -1.04 -15.69 12.63
N GLY A 48 -0.07 -15.19 13.41
CA GLY A 48 -0.05 -13.77 13.80
C GLY A 48 0.15 -12.80 12.62
N VAL A 49 0.71 -13.26 11.50
CA VAL A 49 0.79 -12.49 10.25
C VAL A 49 -0.55 -12.54 9.52
N GLN A 50 -1.16 -13.72 9.41
CA GLN A 50 -2.48 -13.89 8.80
C GLN A 50 -3.56 -13.04 9.49
N GLU A 51 -3.56 -12.98 10.82
CA GLU A 51 -4.48 -12.14 11.59
C GLU A 51 -4.32 -10.65 11.26
N LYS A 52 -3.09 -10.17 11.15
CA LYS A 52 -2.80 -8.78 10.77
C LYS A 52 -3.27 -8.49 9.36
N LEU A 53 -2.93 -9.34 8.39
CA LEU A 53 -3.34 -9.18 7.00
C LEU A 53 -4.87 -9.27 6.83
N GLY A 54 -5.51 -10.17 7.58
CA GLY A 54 -6.97 -10.27 7.65
C GLY A 54 -7.62 -9.00 8.20
N ARG A 55 -7.02 -8.37 9.22
CA ARG A 55 -7.48 -7.07 9.74
C ARG A 55 -7.39 -5.98 8.69
N LEU A 56 -6.26 -5.86 7.99
CA LEU A 56 -6.07 -4.83 6.96
C LEU A 56 -7.09 -4.97 5.81
N THR A 57 -7.32 -6.19 5.34
CA THR A 57 -8.32 -6.45 4.29
C THR A 57 -9.74 -6.17 4.77
N ALA A 58 -10.09 -6.54 6.00
CA ALA A 58 -11.39 -6.20 6.58
C ALA A 58 -11.59 -4.67 6.70
N ASN A 59 -10.57 -3.93 7.15
CA ASN A 59 -10.60 -2.47 7.23
C ASN A 59 -10.81 -1.84 5.85
N LEU A 60 -10.14 -2.34 4.80
CA LEU A 60 -10.32 -1.87 3.43
C LEU A 60 -11.77 -2.06 2.94
N GLU A 61 -12.35 -3.24 3.16
CA GLU A 61 -13.72 -3.53 2.74
C GLU A 61 -14.76 -2.71 3.53
N LEU A 62 -14.52 -2.44 4.82
CA LEU A 62 -15.37 -1.53 5.60
C LEU A 62 -15.41 -0.12 4.99
N ILE A 63 -14.26 0.40 4.54
CA ILE A 63 -14.18 1.72 3.92
C ILE A 63 -14.85 1.72 2.54
N LYS A 64 -14.59 0.71 1.69
CA LYS A 64 -15.24 0.56 0.38
C LYS A 64 -16.77 0.53 0.53
N GLY A 65 -17.28 -0.32 1.44
CA GLY A 65 -18.71 -0.42 1.70
C GLY A 65 -19.33 0.87 2.26
N THR A 66 -18.59 1.62 3.08
CA THR A 66 -19.07 2.91 3.62
C THR A 66 -19.19 3.98 2.53
N ILE A 67 -18.29 3.97 1.53
CA ILE A 67 -18.37 4.89 0.40
C ILE A 67 -19.53 4.52 -0.53
N THR A 68 -19.74 3.23 -0.82
CA THR A 68 -20.94 2.78 -1.54
C THR A 68 -22.22 3.19 -0.79
N ARG A 69 -22.26 3.05 0.55
CA ARG A 69 -23.39 3.56 1.34
C ARG A 69 -23.59 5.07 1.21
N SER A 70 -22.51 5.83 1.04
CA SER A 70 -22.59 7.27 0.80
C SER A 70 -23.30 7.59 -0.51
N GLU A 71 -22.99 6.80 -1.53
CA GLU A 71 -23.57 6.92 -2.87
C GLU A 71 -25.03 6.43 -2.88
N ASP A 72 -25.35 5.33 -2.19
CA ASP A 72 -26.70 4.77 -2.13
C ASP A 72 -27.68 5.63 -1.30
N ASN A 73 -27.20 6.21 -0.18
CA ASN A 73 -28.01 7.04 0.71
C ASN A 73 -27.90 8.54 0.40
N GLY A 74 -27.47 8.89 -0.81
CA GLY A 74 -27.45 10.28 -1.27
C GLY A 74 -28.87 10.85 -1.51
N HIS A 75 -28.94 12.13 -1.84
CA HIS A 75 -30.19 12.83 -2.13
C HIS A 75 -29.98 13.92 -3.17
N LEU A 76 -31.04 14.33 -3.86
CA LEU A 76 -31.01 15.52 -4.72
C LEU A 76 -31.10 16.78 -3.86
N ASP A 77 -30.26 17.77 -4.16
CA ASP A 77 -30.32 19.09 -3.54
C ASP A 77 -31.42 19.98 -4.20
N GLU A 78 -31.50 21.24 -3.78
CA GLU A 78 -32.48 22.21 -4.30
C GLU A 78 -32.31 22.54 -5.79
N PHE A 79 -31.14 22.27 -6.36
CA PHE A 79 -30.80 22.47 -7.78
C PHE A 79 -30.93 21.19 -8.60
N GLY A 80 -31.33 20.07 -7.99
CA GLY A 80 -31.43 18.76 -8.63
C GLY A 80 -30.07 18.06 -8.83
N ILE A 81 -29.03 18.45 -8.08
CA ILE A 81 -27.72 17.80 -8.08
C ILE A 81 -27.71 16.67 -7.05
N TYR A 82 -27.26 15.49 -7.46
CA TYR A 82 -27.14 14.35 -6.56
C TYR A 82 -25.96 14.53 -5.59
N THR A 83 -26.29 14.64 -4.30
CA THR A 83 -25.34 14.87 -3.21
C THR A 83 -25.15 13.60 -2.38
N PRO A 84 -23.91 13.13 -2.19
CA PRO A 84 -23.63 11.92 -1.41
C PRO A 84 -23.92 12.13 0.09
N SER A 85 -24.18 11.03 0.82
CA SER A 85 -24.47 11.08 2.25
C SER A 85 -23.25 11.53 3.06
N LEU A 86 -23.32 12.75 3.59
CA LEU A 86 -22.22 13.31 4.37
C LEU A 86 -21.89 12.49 5.63
N GLN A 87 -22.89 11.86 6.25
CA GLN A 87 -22.68 11.05 7.46
C GLN A 87 -21.75 9.86 7.20
N ALA A 88 -21.90 9.19 6.05
CA ALA A 88 -21.02 8.10 5.65
C ALA A 88 -19.60 8.61 5.37
N LEU A 89 -19.47 9.73 4.65
CA LEU A 89 -18.17 10.35 4.37
C LEU A 89 -17.44 10.78 5.64
N GLN A 90 -18.15 11.31 6.64
CA GLN A 90 -17.56 11.67 7.92
C GLN A 90 -17.04 10.46 8.70
N ALA A 91 -17.74 9.32 8.63
CA ALA A 91 -17.28 8.08 9.26
C ALA A 91 -15.99 7.56 8.61
N VAL A 92 -15.89 7.65 7.28
CA VAL A 92 -14.65 7.32 6.55
C VAL A 92 -13.52 8.27 6.97
N ARG A 93 -13.78 9.58 6.93
CA ARG A 93 -12.81 10.61 7.32
C ARG A 93 -12.22 10.38 8.71
N SER A 94 -13.03 9.93 9.65
CA SER A 94 -12.58 9.69 11.02
C SER A 94 -11.75 8.41 11.20
N THR A 95 -11.94 7.40 10.34
CA THR A 95 -11.36 6.06 10.53
C THR A 95 -10.23 5.73 9.55
N LEU A 96 -10.33 6.23 8.30
CA LEU A 96 -9.38 5.92 7.24
C LEU A 96 -7.91 6.25 7.59
N PRO A 97 -7.59 7.39 8.23
CA PRO A 97 -6.21 7.70 8.60
C PRO A 97 -5.59 6.66 9.53
N GLU A 98 -6.36 6.17 10.51
CA GLU A 98 -5.90 5.14 11.46
C GLU A 98 -5.65 3.80 10.74
N TYR A 99 -6.56 3.39 9.86
CA TYR A 99 -6.42 2.15 9.09
C TYR A 99 -5.23 2.21 8.12
N TYR A 100 -4.98 3.38 7.53
CA TYR A 100 -3.83 3.59 6.67
C TYR A 100 -2.51 3.51 7.46
N ASP A 101 -2.45 4.14 8.64
CA ASP A 101 -1.29 4.06 9.53
C ASP A 101 -1.04 2.62 10.00
N GLU A 102 -2.09 1.87 10.31
CA GLU A 102 -1.98 0.43 10.65
C GLU A 102 -1.36 -0.36 9.48
N ALA A 103 -1.86 -0.15 8.25
CA ALA A 103 -1.33 -0.82 7.06
C ALA A 103 0.17 -0.52 6.84
N LEU A 104 0.58 0.73 7.02
CA LEU A 104 1.99 1.12 6.93
C LEU A 104 2.84 0.48 8.03
N ARG A 105 2.36 0.45 9.29
CA ARG A 105 3.07 -0.16 10.40
C ARG A 105 3.25 -1.67 10.21
N VAL A 106 2.21 -2.37 9.76
CA VAL A 106 2.30 -3.80 9.43
C VAL A 106 3.29 -4.03 8.30
N THR A 107 3.24 -3.20 7.24
CA THR A 107 4.20 -3.26 6.13
C THR A 107 5.64 -3.12 6.62
N GLN A 108 5.93 -2.12 7.46
CA GLN A 108 7.26 -1.89 8.02
C GLN A 108 7.71 -3.05 8.93
N HIS A 109 6.81 -3.58 9.75
CA HIS A 109 7.10 -4.70 10.63
C HIS A 109 7.47 -5.97 9.85
N LEU A 110 6.74 -6.28 8.78
CA LEU A 110 7.01 -7.42 7.92
C LEU A 110 8.30 -7.26 7.13
N ALA A 111 8.58 -6.05 6.61
CA ALA A 111 9.80 -5.78 5.86
C ALA A 111 11.05 -5.80 6.76
N ALA A 112 10.94 -5.38 8.02
CA ALA A 112 12.04 -5.33 8.98
C ALA A 112 13.32 -4.70 8.38
N GLY A 113 14.48 -5.34 8.55
CA GLY A 113 15.76 -4.83 8.02
C GLY A 113 15.89 -4.84 6.49
N SER A 114 15.03 -5.58 5.78
CA SER A 114 15.14 -5.71 4.31
C SER A 114 14.90 -4.39 3.59
N ILE A 115 14.07 -3.50 4.16
CA ILE A 115 13.79 -2.18 3.57
C ILE A 115 14.96 -1.20 3.70
N VAL A 116 15.82 -1.40 4.71
CA VAL A 116 17.00 -0.57 4.96
C VAL A 116 18.22 -1.06 4.18
N GLY A 117 18.29 -2.37 3.93
CA GLY A 117 19.41 -3.03 3.25
C GLY A 117 19.36 -3.01 1.72
N VAL A 118 18.42 -2.30 1.10
CA VAL A 118 18.25 -2.31 -0.36
C VAL A 118 19.43 -1.61 -1.04
N PRO A 119 20.20 -2.30 -1.90
CA PRO A 119 21.33 -1.67 -2.58
C PRO A 119 20.84 -0.64 -3.61
N SER A 120 21.60 0.45 -3.74
CA SER A 120 21.40 1.38 -4.85
C SER A 120 21.65 0.67 -6.19
N LEU A 121 21.09 1.20 -7.28
CA LEU A 121 21.31 0.64 -8.63
C LEU A 121 22.81 0.50 -8.97
N ARG A 122 23.63 1.47 -8.57
CA ARG A 122 25.09 1.43 -8.74
C ARG A 122 25.73 0.27 -7.96
N ASN A 123 25.31 0.05 -6.72
CA ASN A 123 25.83 -1.04 -5.90
C ASN A 123 25.35 -2.40 -6.43
N LEU A 124 24.08 -2.49 -6.84
CA LEU A 124 23.51 -3.70 -7.43
C LEU A 124 24.27 -4.12 -8.70
N THR A 125 24.49 -3.19 -9.63
CA THR A 125 25.23 -3.45 -10.88
C THR A 125 26.68 -3.87 -10.61
N ALA A 126 27.35 -3.28 -9.61
CA ALA A 126 28.68 -3.70 -9.20
C ALA A 126 28.70 -5.14 -8.65
N ILE A 127 27.72 -5.50 -7.79
CA ILE A 127 27.56 -6.86 -7.25
C ILE A 127 27.34 -7.86 -8.39
N MET A 128 26.43 -7.57 -9.32
CA MET A 128 26.14 -8.45 -10.46
C MET A 128 27.38 -8.67 -11.33
N ARG A 129 28.17 -7.62 -11.60
CA ARG A 129 29.41 -7.73 -12.38
C ARG A 129 30.46 -8.60 -11.67
N GLN A 130 30.62 -8.45 -10.36
CA GLN A 130 31.53 -9.29 -9.59
C GLN A 130 31.09 -10.76 -9.60
N SER A 131 29.80 -11.04 -9.47
CA SER A 131 29.26 -12.40 -9.53
C SER A 131 29.52 -13.09 -10.87
N SER A 132 29.34 -12.39 -12.00
CA SER A 132 29.66 -12.93 -13.32
C SER A 132 31.15 -13.25 -13.49
N THR A 133 32.05 -12.38 -13.00
CA THR A 133 33.51 -12.63 -13.07
C THR A 133 33.99 -13.74 -12.12
N ARG A 134 33.30 -13.98 -11.01
CA ARG A 134 33.59 -15.13 -10.11
C ARG A 134 33.10 -16.45 -10.69
N HIS A 135 31.96 -16.45 -11.40
CA HIS A 135 31.45 -17.64 -12.08
C HIS A 135 32.38 -18.08 -13.22
N SER A 136 32.81 -17.16 -14.09
CA SER A 136 33.77 -17.43 -15.17
C SER A 136 35.12 -17.98 -14.68
N ARG A 137 35.61 -17.52 -13.51
CA ARG A 137 36.84 -18.06 -12.88
C ARG A 137 36.69 -19.44 -12.24
N ARG A 138 35.46 -19.91 -11.99
CA ARG A 138 35.19 -21.25 -11.46
C ARG A 138 35.03 -22.32 -12.55
N THR A 139 34.70 -21.90 -13.78
CA THR A 139 34.51 -22.81 -14.92
C THR A 139 35.80 -23.11 -15.68
N GLU A 140 36.88 -22.37 -15.43
CA GLU A 140 38.20 -22.68 -15.98
C GLU A 140 38.88 -23.78 -15.14
N PRO A 141 39.26 -24.94 -15.72
CA PRO A 141 39.98 -25.97 -14.98
C PRO A 141 41.35 -25.44 -14.52
N PRO A 142 41.87 -25.88 -13.36
CA PRO A 142 43.19 -25.47 -12.91
C PRO A 142 44.23 -25.85 -13.98
N LEU A 143 45.02 -24.87 -14.43
CA LEU A 143 46.18 -25.10 -15.29
C LEU A 143 47.11 -26.08 -14.58
N LYS A 144 47.15 -27.33 -15.07
CA LYS A 144 48.14 -28.31 -14.62
C LYS A 144 49.53 -27.71 -14.91
N PRO A 145 50.44 -27.67 -13.92
CA PRO A 145 51.79 -27.20 -14.18
C PRO A 145 52.40 -28.05 -15.30
N ALA A 146 52.94 -27.40 -16.32
CA ALA A 146 53.69 -28.07 -17.36
C ALA A 146 54.82 -28.86 -16.67
N ARG A 147 54.79 -30.18 -16.82
CA ARG A 147 55.92 -31.02 -16.41
C ARG A 147 57.10 -30.57 -17.25
N ALA A 148 58.08 -29.91 -16.63
CA ALA A 148 59.39 -29.72 -17.23
C ALA A 148 59.97 -31.13 -17.45
N CYS A 149 60.22 -31.45 -18.72
CA CYS A 149 60.87 -32.67 -19.14
C CYS A 149 62.39 -32.49 -19.07
#